data_AF-A0A2D6Y984-F1
#
_entry.id   AF-A0A2D6Y984-F1
#
_cell.length_a   1.000
_cell.length_b   1.000
_cell.length_c   1.000
_cell.angle_alpha   90.00
_cell.angle_beta   90.00
_cell.angle_gamma   90.00
#
_symmetry.space_group_name_H-M   'P 1'
#
loop_
_entity.id
_entity.type
_entity.pdbx_description
1 polymer ?
#
loop_
_entity_poly.entity_id
_entity_poly.type
_entity_poly.pdbx_seq_one_letter_code
_entity_poly.pdbx_strand_id
1 'polypeptide(L)'
;MKGPLFYAKILLFGEYGIIKDAKGLSIPYNFYKGALKISDTKNKKAQSSNQKLSEFVDFLEQINSTLVTFNIKQLREDLAKGLYFDSSIPQGYGIGSSGALVAAIYDRYANNRITILENLTRDKLLKLKEIFGQMESFFHGKSSGLDPLNSFLSLPILIHSKDVLEPTGIPSQPQAGKGAVFLIDSGSMGETAPMVNLFMQNMESPSFRKMIKEQFISYSDNCVEHFLKGDVKSLFGDLKRLSKTVLTHFKPMIPEQFHSLWKTGIDTNAYYLKLCGSGGGGYILGFTEDISKAQSVLKDHRLEVVYTF
;
A
#
# COMPACT_ATOMS: atom_id res chain seq x y z
N MET A 1 -17.52 11.28 -19.43
CA MET A 1 -17.46 11.89 -18.08
C MET A 1 -16.20 11.40 -17.37
N LYS A 2 -15.49 12.27 -16.65
CA LYS A 2 -14.38 11.85 -15.78
C LYS A 2 -14.99 11.46 -14.42
N GLY A 3 -14.91 10.19 -14.04
CA GLY A 3 -15.36 9.70 -12.72
C GLY A 3 -14.46 10.18 -11.57
N PRO A 4 -14.75 9.78 -10.32
CA PRO A 4 -13.90 10.10 -9.17
C PRO A 4 -12.48 9.56 -9.35
N LEU A 5 -11.52 10.22 -8.70
CA LEU A 5 -10.12 9.82 -8.69
C LEU A 5 -9.87 8.92 -7.49
N PHE A 6 -9.21 7.79 -7.72
CA PHE A 6 -8.79 6.85 -6.70
C PHE A 6 -7.28 6.89 -6.60
N TYR A 7 -6.76 7.25 -5.43
CA TYR A 7 -5.33 7.49 -5.23
C TYR A 7 -4.60 6.20 -4.88
N ALA A 8 -3.30 6.18 -5.18
CA ALA A 8 -2.40 5.20 -4.60
C ALA A 8 -2.40 5.33 -3.07
N LYS A 9 -1.81 4.34 -2.41
CA LYS A 9 -1.55 4.41 -0.96
C LYS A 9 -0.11 4.04 -0.68
N ILE A 10 0.34 4.40 0.50
CA ILE A 10 1.61 3.93 1.06
C ILE A 10 1.32 3.33 2.42
N LEU A 11 1.73 2.07 2.60
CA LEU A 11 1.81 1.47 3.92
C LEU A 11 3.11 1.98 4.57
N LEU A 12 3.01 2.94 5.48
CA LEU A 12 4.17 3.46 6.19
C LEU A 12 4.77 2.37 7.08
N PHE A 13 3.91 1.63 7.78
CA PHE A 13 4.26 0.57 8.72
C PHE A 13 3.20 -0.53 8.72
N GLY A 14 3.58 -1.75 9.08
CA GLY A 14 2.67 -2.90 9.19
C GLY A 14 2.75 -3.90 8.03
N GLU A 15 3.88 -3.96 7.31
CA GLU A 15 4.13 -5.01 6.32
C GLU A 15 3.95 -6.41 6.93
N TYR A 16 3.53 -7.36 6.09
CA TYR A 16 3.20 -8.73 6.52
C TYR A 16 2.16 -8.79 7.63
N GLY A 17 1.14 -7.91 7.58
CA GLY A 17 -0.05 -7.87 8.47
C GLY A 17 -0.90 -9.16 8.56
N ILE A 18 -0.37 -10.29 8.08
CA ILE A 18 -0.72 -11.65 8.47
C ILE A 18 -0.35 -11.91 9.95
N ILE A 19 0.62 -11.16 10.50
CA ILE A 19 1.02 -11.34 11.89
C ILE A 19 -0.04 -10.75 12.82
N LYS A 20 -0.58 -11.62 13.67
CA LYS A 20 -1.65 -11.28 14.63
C LYS A 20 -1.18 -10.16 15.56
N ASP A 21 -2.06 -9.18 15.79
CA ASP A 21 -1.91 -8.09 16.75
C ASP A 21 -0.80 -7.05 16.47
N ALA A 22 -0.27 -6.98 15.25
CA ALA A 22 0.65 -5.92 14.83
C ALA A 22 -0.10 -4.66 14.37
N LYS A 23 0.44 -3.48 14.66
CA LYS A 23 -0.10 -2.21 14.18
C LYS A 23 0.35 -1.91 12.76
N GLY A 24 -0.47 -1.13 12.05
CA GLY A 24 -0.14 -0.62 10.73
C GLY A 24 -0.66 0.79 10.52
N LEU A 25 0.01 1.55 9.66
CA LEU A 25 -0.42 2.89 9.27
C LEU A 25 -0.33 3.01 7.76
N SER A 26 -1.48 3.19 7.11
CA SER A 26 -1.57 3.41 5.67
C SER A 26 -2.03 4.83 5.40
N ILE A 27 -1.34 5.53 4.50
CA ILE A 27 -1.67 6.90 4.09
C ILE A 27 -2.00 6.95 2.59
N PRO A 28 -2.90 7.86 2.15
CA PRO A 28 -3.11 8.09 0.74
C PRO A 28 -1.86 8.73 0.12
N TYR A 29 -1.58 8.38 -1.14
CA TYR A 29 -0.50 8.94 -1.93
C TYR A 29 -1.05 9.55 -3.23
N ASN A 30 -1.32 10.85 -3.18
CA ASN A 30 -2.13 11.54 -4.19
C ASN A 30 -1.39 11.80 -5.51
N PHE A 31 -0.08 11.54 -5.58
CA PHE A 31 0.72 11.71 -6.79
C PHE A 31 0.26 10.76 -7.89
N TYR A 32 0.00 9.49 -7.53
CA TYR A 32 -0.56 8.51 -8.45
C TYR A 32 -2.06 8.33 -8.23
N LYS A 33 -2.79 8.17 -9.33
CA LYS A 33 -4.24 8.07 -9.31
C LYS A 33 -4.77 7.31 -10.50
N GLY A 34 -5.93 6.72 -10.33
CA GLY A 34 -6.70 6.07 -11.38
C GLY A 34 -8.14 6.56 -11.45
N ALA A 35 -8.73 6.42 -12.62
CA ALA A 35 -10.15 6.70 -12.85
C ALA A 35 -10.72 5.81 -13.94
N LEU A 36 -11.99 5.44 -13.79
CA LEU A 36 -12.74 4.79 -14.85
C LEU A 36 -13.08 5.79 -15.96
N LYS A 37 -12.72 5.45 -17.19
CA LYS A 37 -12.99 6.24 -18.39
C LYS A 37 -13.65 5.39 -19.45
N ILE A 38 -14.50 6.01 -20.27
CA ILE A 38 -15.09 5.41 -21.46
C ILE A 38 -14.60 6.24 -22.65
N SER A 39 -13.92 5.60 -23.60
CA SER A 39 -13.50 6.22 -24.85
C SER A 39 -13.28 5.15 -25.92
N ASP A 40 -13.28 5.54 -27.18
CA ASP A 40 -12.94 4.66 -28.30
C ASP A 40 -11.49 4.13 -28.13
N THR A 41 -11.35 2.86 -27.74
CA THR A 41 -10.11 2.27 -27.20
C THR A 41 -9.12 1.91 -28.31
N LYS A 42 -8.56 2.91 -28.99
CA LYS A 42 -7.47 2.72 -29.97
C LYS A 42 -6.09 2.49 -29.31
N ASN A 43 -5.97 2.74 -28.01
CA ASN A 43 -4.73 2.58 -27.25
C ASN A 43 -4.61 1.15 -26.67
N LYS A 44 -3.48 0.48 -26.91
CA LYS A 44 -3.17 -0.86 -26.38
C LYS A 44 -3.31 -0.97 -24.85
N LYS A 45 -2.92 0.07 -24.10
CA LYS A 45 -3.07 0.08 -22.62
C LYS A 45 -4.55 0.04 -22.21
N ALA A 46 -5.40 0.79 -22.91
CA ALA A 46 -6.83 0.82 -22.65
C ALA A 46 -7.50 -0.52 -23.02
N GLN A 47 -7.08 -1.14 -24.13
CA GLN A 47 -7.56 -2.47 -24.53
C GLN A 47 -7.20 -3.55 -23.51
N SER A 48 -5.95 -3.58 -23.05
CA SER A 48 -5.52 -4.53 -22.01
C SER A 48 -6.28 -4.32 -20.70
N SER A 49 -6.49 -3.06 -20.28
CA SER A 49 -7.30 -2.76 -19.10
C SER A 49 -8.76 -3.17 -19.27
N ASN A 50 -9.37 -2.93 -20.44
CA ASN A 50 -10.75 -3.33 -20.74
C ASN A 50 -10.89 -4.86 -20.71
N GLN A 51 -9.97 -5.60 -21.31
CA GLN A 51 -9.96 -7.06 -21.27
C GLN A 51 -9.86 -7.57 -19.82
N LYS A 52 -8.94 -7.01 -19.02
CA LYS A 52 -8.78 -7.39 -17.63
C LYS A 52 -10.02 -7.07 -16.79
N LEU A 53 -10.69 -5.96 -17.09
CA LEU A 53 -11.97 -5.63 -16.48
C LEU A 53 -13.04 -6.64 -16.83
N SER A 54 -13.11 -7.13 -18.07
CA SER A 54 -14.07 -8.18 -18.47
C SER A 54 -13.94 -9.43 -17.60
N GLU A 55 -12.72 -9.94 -17.43
CA GLU A 55 -12.44 -11.06 -16.52
C GLU A 55 -12.85 -10.74 -15.07
N PHE A 56 -12.61 -9.51 -14.63
CA PHE A 56 -12.99 -9.08 -13.30
C PHE A 56 -14.51 -9.05 -13.12
N VAL A 57 -15.29 -8.63 -14.14
CA VAL A 57 -16.77 -8.68 -14.08
C VAL A 57 -17.28 -10.10 -13.88
N ASP A 58 -16.73 -11.06 -14.63
CA ASP A 58 -17.11 -12.46 -14.52
C ASP A 58 -16.85 -12.99 -13.11
N PHE A 59 -15.75 -12.54 -12.47
CA PHE A 59 -15.47 -12.83 -11.07
C PHE A 59 -16.45 -12.14 -10.10
N LEU A 60 -16.83 -10.88 -10.34
CA LEU A 60 -17.78 -10.14 -9.49
C LEU A 60 -19.18 -10.79 -9.45
N GLU A 61 -19.60 -11.45 -10.53
CA GLU A 61 -20.86 -12.22 -10.58
C GLU A 61 -20.86 -13.43 -9.62
N GLN A 62 -19.67 -13.92 -9.25
CA GLN A 62 -19.49 -15.08 -8.36
C GLN A 62 -19.30 -14.70 -6.88
N ILE A 63 -19.13 -13.41 -6.57
CA ILE A 63 -18.98 -12.92 -5.19
C ILE A 63 -20.27 -13.21 -4.39
N ASN A 64 -20.11 -13.44 -3.09
CA ASN A 64 -21.23 -13.68 -2.19
C ASN A 64 -22.24 -12.51 -2.23
N SER A 65 -23.41 -12.75 -2.82
CA SER A 65 -24.46 -11.75 -3.01
C SER A 65 -25.08 -11.24 -1.70
N THR A 66 -24.91 -11.97 -0.59
CA THR A 66 -25.31 -11.50 0.75
C THR A 66 -24.36 -10.45 1.31
N LEU A 67 -23.12 -10.39 0.79
CA LEU A 67 -22.12 -9.41 1.18
C LEU A 67 -22.24 -8.11 0.37
N VAL A 68 -22.31 -8.23 -0.96
CA VAL A 68 -22.43 -7.11 -1.90
C VAL A 68 -23.03 -7.59 -3.22
N THR A 69 -23.75 -6.72 -3.92
CA THR A 69 -24.17 -6.96 -5.31
C THR A 69 -23.78 -5.79 -6.19
N PHE A 70 -23.67 -6.04 -7.49
CA PHE A 70 -23.24 -5.04 -8.47
C PHE A 70 -24.26 -4.90 -9.59
N ASN A 71 -24.34 -3.72 -10.20
CA ASN A 71 -25.07 -3.50 -11.45
C ASN A 71 -24.24 -4.04 -12.64
N ILE A 72 -24.20 -5.37 -12.76
CA ILE A 72 -23.40 -6.07 -13.77
C ILE A 72 -23.83 -5.71 -15.19
N LYS A 73 -25.14 -5.54 -15.41
CA LYS A 73 -25.67 -5.12 -16.71
C LYS A 73 -25.03 -3.82 -17.17
N GLN A 74 -25.05 -2.77 -16.33
CA GLN A 74 -24.45 -1.48 -16.66
C GLN A 74 -22.93 -1.59 -16.85
N LEU A 75 -22.26 -2.39 -16.04
CA LEU A 75 -20.82 -2.59 -16.14
C LEU A 75 -20.42 -3.26 -17.47
N ARG A 76 -21.15 -4.29 -17.91
CA ARG A 76 -20.94 -4.93 -19.22
C ARG A 76 -21.26 -3.99 -20.38
N GLU A 77 -22.33 -3.19 -20.28
CA GLU A 77 -22.65 -2.17 -21.29
C GLU A 77 -21.56 -1.10 -21.41
N ASP A 78 -21.01 -0.64 -20.28
CA ASP A 78 -19.92 0.32 -20.27
C ASP A 78 -18.63 -0.29 -20.84
N LEU A 79 -18.33 -1.57 -20.56
CA LEU A 79 -17.21 -2.29 -21.16
C LEU A 79 -17.33 -2.40 -22.68
N ALA A 80 -18.52 -2.71 -23.19
CA ALA A 80 -18.80 -2.73 -24.63
C ALA A 80 -18.60 -1.35 -25.29
N LYS A 81 -18.78 -0.26 -24.52
CA LYS A 81 -18.50 1.12 -24.95
C LYS A 81 -17.04 1.55 -24.79
N GLY A 82 -16.15 0.64 -24.38
CA GLY A 82 -14.73 0.93 -24.19
C GLY A 82 -14.38 1.46 -22.80
N LEU A 83 -15.08 1.02 -21.75
CA LEU A 83 -14.65 1.28 -20.36
C LEU A 83 -13.26 0.72 -20.10
N TYR A 84 -12.37 1.52 -19.53
CA TYR A 84 -11.08 1.09 -19.04
C TYR A 84 -10.70 1.87 -17.78
N PHE A 85 -9.74 1.36 -17.04
CA PHE A 85 -9.16 2.04 -15.89
C PHE A 85 -7.90 2.78 -16.33
N ASP A 86 -8.01 4.11 -16.42
CA ASP A 86 -6.87 4.98 -16.72
C ASP A 86 -6.12 5.27 -15.43
N SER A 87 -4.92 4.68 -15.27
CA SER A 87 -4.14 4.74 -14.04
C SER A 87 -2.72 5.21 -14.29
N SER A 88 -2.25 6.17 -13.50
CA SER A 88 -0.83 6.49 -13.38
C SER A 88 -0.10 5.64 -12.34
N ILE A 89 -0.81 4.82 -11.56
CA ILE A 89 -0.24 4.00 -10.47
C ILE A 89 0.57 2.83 -11.06
N PRO A 90 1.89 2.77 -10.82
CA PRO A 90 2.73 1.64 -11.21
C PRO A 90 2.25 0.30 -10.63
N GLN A 91 2.17 -0.72 -11.48
CA GLN A 91 1.81 -2.09 -11.06
C GLN A 91 3.04 -2.83 -10.53
N GLY A 92 2.89 -3.56 -9.42
CA GLY A 92 4.01 -4.30 -8.80
C GLY A 92 4.96 -3.45 -7.95
N TYR A 93 4.56 -2.21 -7.61
CA TYR A 93 5.39 -1.26 -6.84
C TYR A 93 4.98 -1.09 -5.37
N GLY A 94 4.04 -1.91 -4.87
CA GLY A 94 3.62 -1.88 -3.46
C GLY A 94 2.68 -0.74 -3.05
N ILE A 95 2.26 0.12 -4.00
CA ILE A 95 1.47 1.34 -3.74
C ILE A 95 -0.02 1.22 -4.10
N GLY A 96 -0.54 0.00 -4.26
CA GLY A 96 -2.00 -0.25 -4.29
C GLY A 96 -2.72 -0.06 -5.63
N SER A 97 -2.10 -0.42 -6.76
CA SER A 97 -2.77 -0.29 -8.08
C SER A 97 -4.05 -1.13 -8.21
N SER A 98 -4.08 -2.36 -7.68
CA SER A 98 -5.30 -3.19 -7.65
C SER A 98 -6.36 -2.57 -6.74
N GLY A 99 -5.92 -2.03 -5.59
CA GLY A 99 -6.77 -1.33 -4.64
C GLY A 99 -7.56 -0.19 -5.26
N ALA A 100 -6.89 0.69 -6.01
CA ALA A 100 -7.55 1.81 -6.68
C ALA A 100 -8.58 1.36 -7.74
N LEU A 101 -8.28 0.29 -8.48
CA LEU A 101 -9.21 -0.28 -9.46
C LEU A 101 -10.45 -0.88 -8.78
N VAL A 102 -10.24 -1.67 -7.72
CA VAL A 102 -11.32 -2.29 -6.94
C VAL A 102 -12.22 -1.22 -6.32
N ALA A 103 -11.62 -0.19 -5.71
CA ALA A 103 -12.35 0.95 -5.16
C ALA A 103 -13.19 1.68 -6.21
N ALA A 104 -12.64 1.87 -7.42
CA ALA A 104 -13.35 2.53 -8.52
C ALA A 104 -14.56 1.73 -9.02
N ILE A 105 -14.43 0.41 -9.11
CA ILE A 105 -15.53 -0.47 -9.52
C ILE A 105 -16.61 -0.53 -8.43
N TYR A 106 -16.22 -0.63 -7.15
CA TYR A 106 -17.17 -0.58 -6.04
C TYR A 106 -17.95 0.73 -6.03
N ASP A 107 -17.27 1.87 -6.10
CA ASP A 107 -17.93 3.18 -6.05
C ASP A 107 -18.95 3.37 -7.19
N ARG A 108 -18.61 2.91 -8.40
CA ARG A 108 -19.45 3.14 -9.57
C ARG A 108 -20.57 2.12 -9.74
N TYR A 109 -20.35 0.85 -9.37
CA TYR A 109 -21.25 -0.24 -9.75
C TYR A 109 -21.81 -1.05 -8.58
N ALA A 110 -21.37 -0.86 -7.34
CA ALA A 110 -21.98 -1.57 -6.21
C ALA A 110 -23.39 -1.02 -5.92
N ASN A 111 -24.34 -1.92 -5.72
CA ASN A 111 -25.69 -1.59 -5.29
C ASN A 111 -25.70 -1.35 -3.76
N ASN A 112 -26.52 -0.40 -3.29
CA ASN A 112 -26.63 -0.05 -1.87
C ASN A 112 -25.26 0.18 -1.20
N ARG A 113 -24.33 0.81 -1.92
CA ARG A 113 -22.95 1.01 -1.47
C ARG A 113 -22.90 1.87 -0.21
N ILE A 114 -21.97 1.57 0.68
CA ILE A 114 -21.62 2.44 1.80
C ILE A 114 -20.91 3.66 1.23
N THR A 115 -21.45 4.86 1.48
CA THR A 115 -20.84 6.10 0.99
C THR A 115 -19.94 6.74 2.05
N ILE A 116 -18.93 7.49 1.60
CA ILE A 116 -18.00 8.23 2.50
C ILE A 116 -18.71 9.40 3.21
N LEU A 117 -19.85 9.84 2.67
CA LEU A 117 -20.67 10.93 3.21
C LEU A 117 -21.50 10.51 4.42
N GLU A 118 -21.71 9.21 4.63
CA GLU A 118 -22.37 8.71 5.83
C GLU A 118 -21.40 8.68 7.01
N ASN A 119 -21.93 8.74 8.24
CA ASN A 119 -21.13 8.53 9.45
C ASN A 119 -20.42 7.15 9.36
N LEU A 120 -19.10 7.17 9.15
CA LEU A 120 -18.24 6.00 8.98
C LEU A 120 -18.03 5.32 10.34
N THR A 121 -18.90 4.38 10.67
CA THR A 121 -18.77 3.56 11.87
C THR A 121 -17.73 2.44 11.67
N ARG A 122 -17.22 1.90 12.78
CA ARG A 122 -16.32 0.74 12.75
C ARG A 122 -16.92 -0.45 11.99
N ASP A 123 -18.21 -0.72 12.18
CA ASP A 123 -18.89 -1.84 11.50
C ASP A 123 -18.93 -1.64 9.98
N LYS A 124 -19.17 -0.39 9.53
CA LYS A 124 -19.12 -0.05 8.10
C LYS A 124 -17.72 -0.22 7.53
N LEU A 125 -16.68 0.16 8.28
CA LEU A 125 -15.29 -0.02 7.86
C LEU A 125 -14.91 -1.50 7.74
N LEU A 126 -15.33 -2.33 8.71
CA LEU A 126 -15.12 -3.77 8.65
C LEU A 126 -15.89 -4.40 7.48
N LYS A 127 -17.12 -3.96 7.23
CA LYS A 127 -17.93 -4.43 6.09
C LYS A 127 -17.28 -4.05 4.75
N LEU A 128 -16.82 -2.80 4.61
CA LEU A 128 -16.08 -2.35 3.42
C LEU A 128 -14.81 -3.17 3.24
N LYS A 129 -14.02 -3.39 4.31
CA LYS A 129 -12.82 -4.21 4.26
C LYS A 129 -13.12 -5.64 3.80
N GLU A 130 -14.19 -6.25 4.29
CA GLU A 130 -14.61 -7.59 3.88
C GLU A 130 -14.98 -7.62 2.39
N ILE A 131 -15.80 -6.68 1.92
CA ILE A 131 -16.17 -6.52 0.50
C ILE A 131 -14.92 -6.37 -0.36
N PHE A 132 -14.04 -5.45 0.00
CA PHE A 132 -12.83 -5.17 -0.73
C PHE A 132 -11.85 -6.34 -0.73
N GLY A 133 -11.76 -7.10 0.36
CA GLY A 133 -10.97 -8.32 0.41
C GLY A 133 -11.49 -9.40 -0.54
N GLN A 134 -12.81 -9.54 -0.67
CA GLN A 134 -13.42 -10.45 -1.64
C GLN A 134 -13.25 -9.98 -3.09
N MET A 135 -13.35 -8.68 -3.36
CA MET A 135 -13.13 -8.16 -4.71
C MET A 135 -11.66 -8.27 -5.13
N GLU A 136 -10.73 -7.90 -4.26
CA GLU A 136 -9.30 -7.84 -4.59
C GLU A 136 -8.65 -9.24 -4.68
N SER A 137 -9.27 -10.28 -4.12
CA SER A 137 -8.79 -11.65 -4.25
C SER A 137 -8.71 -12.13 -5.71
N PHE A 138 -9.44 -11.50 -6.64
CA PHE A 138 -9.26 -11.71 -8.08
C PHE A 138 -7.81 -11.49 -8.55
N PHE A 139 -7.11 -10.50 -7.98
CA PHE A 139 -5.76 -10.14 -8.41
C PHE A 139 -4.67 -10.95 -7.71
N HIS A 140 -4.90 -11.36 -6.45
CA HIS A 140 -3.85 -11.90 -5.58
C HIS A 140 -4.22 -13.23 -4.90
N GLY A 141 -5.39 -13.80 -5.18
CA GLY A 141 -5.95 -15.01 -4.55
C GLY A 141 -6.47 -14.79 -3.13
N LYS A 142 -5.69 -14.12 -2.26
CA LYS A 142 -6.10 -13.71 -0.91
C LYS A 142 -5.75 -12.24 -0.70
N SER A 143 -6.73 -11.45 -0.23
CA SER A 143 -6.53 -10.04 0.11
C SER A 143 -7.00 -9.73 1.54
N SER A 144 -6.36 -8.75 2.16
CA SER A 144 -6.80 -8.15 3.43
C SER A 144 -7.92 -7.12 3.25
N GLY A 145 -8.15 -6.64 2.02
CA GLY A 145 -9.08 -5.55 1.70
C GLY A 145 -8.59 -4.15 2.08
N LEU A 146 -7.37 -4.02 2.62
CA LEU A 146 -6.85 -2.74 3.12
C LEU A 146 -6.47 -1.77 1.99
N ASP A 147 -5.89 -2.28 0.91
CA ASP A 147 -5.44 -1.47 -0.22
C ASP A 147 -6.63 -0.76 -0.92
N PRO A 148 -7.72 -1.47 -1.29
CA PRO A 148 -8.91 -0.81 -1.81
C PRO A 148 -9.62 0.05 -0.77
N LEU A 149 -9.64 -0.34 0.51
CA LEU A 149 -10.24 0.47 1.57
C LEU A 149 -9.56 1.83 1.69
N ASN A 150 -8.23 1.87 1.69
CA ASN A 150 -7.48 3.12 1.76
C ASN A 150 -7.72 4.00 0.53
N SER A 151 -7.70 3.39 -0.67
CA SER A 151 -7.95 4.11 -1.91
C SER A 151 -9.38 4.67 -1.99
N PHE A 152 -10.37 3.89 -1.53
CA PHE A 152 -11.77 4.31 -1.48
C PHE A 152 -11.98 5.46 -0.52
N LEU A 153 -11.47 5.36 0.72
CA LEU A 153 -11.67 6.40 1.73
C LEU A 153 -10.82 7.65 1.47
N SER A 154 -9.65 7.50 0.83
CA SER A 154 -8.67 8.58 0.64
C SER A 154 -8.28 9.26 1.96
N LEU A 155 -8.22 8.48 3.04
CA LEU A 155 -7.87 8.91 4.40
C LEU A 155 -6.73 8.05 4.96
N PRO A 156 -5.92 8.58 5.89
CA PRO A 156 -5.05 7.75 6.70
C PRO A 156 -5.85 6.73 7.51
N ILE A 157 -5.39 5.49 7.55
CA ILE A 157 -6.03 4.40 8.30
C ILE A 157 -5.01 3.85 9.29
N LEU A 158 -5.37 3.89 10.57
CA LEU A 158 -4.67 3.19 11.64
C LEU A 158 -5.26 1.80 11.78
N ILE A 159 -4.39 0.79 11.73
CA ILE A 159 -4.72 -0.61 11.89
C ILE A 159 -4.16 -1.02 13.24
N HIS A 160 -5.03 -1.39 14.18
CA HIS A 160 -4.62 -1.94 15.47
C HIS A 160 -4.47 -3.46 15.42
N SER A 161 -5.30 -4.11 14.59
CA SER A 161 -5.24 -5.55 14.33
C SER A 161 -6.03 -5.90 13.07
N LYS A 162 -6.17 -7.19 12.77
CA LYS A 162 -6.97 -7.68 11.64
C LYS A 162 -8.42 -7.16 11.67
N ASP A 163 -9.02 -7.00 12.84
CA ASP A 163 -10.45 -6.67 12.99
C ASP A 163 -10.69 -5.34 13.72
N VAL A 164 -9.62 -4.56 13.91
CA VAL A 164 -9.66 -3.25 14.58
C VAL A 164 -8.89 -2.26 13.71
N LEU A 165 -9.61 -1.36 13.06
CA LEU A 165 -9.05 -0.27 12.28
C LEU A 165 -9.93 0.97 12.39
N GLU A 166 -9.32 2.13 12.22
CA GLU A 166 -10.00 3.41 12.28
C GLU A 166 -9.35 4.43 11.33
N PRO A 167 -10.13 5.38 10.78
CA PRO A 167 -9.55 6.55 10.15
C PRO A 167 -8.79 7.34 11.20
N THR A 168 -7.64 7.90 10.82
CA THR A 168 -6.82 8.69 11.74
C THR A 168 -6.32 9.97 11.09
N GLY A 169 -5.83 10.89 11.91
CA GLY A 169 -5.05 12.02 11.46
C GLY A 169 -3.57 11.65 11.36
N ILE A 170 -2.82 12.42 10.59
CA ILE A 170 -1.35 12.41 10.64
C ILE A 170 -0.88 13.82 11.01
N PRO A 171 0.31 13.98 11.60
CA PRO A 171 0.84 15.31 11.88
C PRO A 171 0.86 16.18 10.61
N SER A 172 0.78 17.49 10.79
CA SER A 172 0.84 18.43 9.67
C SER A 172 2.22 18.39 9.02
N GLN A 173 2.27 18.41 7.68
CA GLN A 173 3.52 18.55 6.92
C GLN A 173 3.97 20.02 6.94
N PRO A 174 5.06 20.39 7.64
CA PRO A 174 5.58 21.73 7.49
C PRO A 174 6.15 21.92 6.08
N GLN A 175 5.80 23.04 5.44
CA GLN A 175 6.29 23.40 4.10
C GLN A 175 7.81 23.49 4.01
N ALA A 176 8.50 23.75 5.13
CA ALA A 176 9.95 23.91 5.22
C ALA A 176 10.64 22.75 5.98
N GLY A 177 9.96 21.62 6.14
CA GLY A 177 10.50 20.44 6.80
C GLY A 177 11.79 19.93 6.16
N LYS A 178 12.85 19.75 6.94
CA LYS A 178 14.10 19.13 6.46
C LYS A 178 13.99 17.61 6.40
N GLY A 179 13.18 17.03 7.27
CA GLY A 179 12.95 15.59 7.29
C GLY A 179 11.93 15.18 6.25
N ALA A 180 12.05 13.96 5.74
CA ALA A 180 11.13 13.42 4.75
C ALA A 180 10.93 11.91 4.87
N VAL A 181 9.73 11.49 4.49
CA VAL A 181 9.46 10.14 3.98
C VAL A 181 9.52 10.21 2.45
N PHE A 182 10.23 9.28 1.83
CA PHE A 182 10.41 9.26 0.38
C PHE A 182 10.38 7.83 -0.18
N LEU A 183 10.15 7.71 -1.48
CA LEU A 183 10.26 6.46 -2.23
C LEU A 183 11.52 6.46 -3.08
N ILE A 184 12.14 5.29 -3.22
CA ILE A 184 13.17 5.00 -4.23
C ILE A 184 12.66 3.87 -5.12
N ASP A 185 12.69 4.09 -6.43
CA ASP A 185 12.43 3.02 -7.40
C ASP A 185 13.60 2.03 -7.42
N SER A 186 13.32 0.74 -7.20
CA SER A 186 14.34 -0.31 -7.28
C SER A 186 14.78 -0.65 -8.70
N GLY A 187 14.02 -0.22 -9.71
CA GLY A 187 14.26 -0.49 -11.14
C GLY A 187 13.73 -1.85 -11.62
N SER A 188 13.17 -2.67 -10.73
CA SER A 188 12.55 -3.95 -11.07
C SER A 188 11.16 -4.05 -10.43
N MET A 189 10.23 -4.75 -11.08
CA MET A 189 8.93 -5.04 -10.46
C MET A 189 9.09 -6.08 -9.35
N GLY A 190 8.38 -5.89 -8.23
CA GLY A 190 8.31 -6.89 -7.17
C GLY A 190 7.17 -7.88 -7.41
N GLU A 191 7.37 -9.14 -7.02
CA GLU A 191 6.32 -10.16 -7.00
C GLU A 191 5.91 -10.48 -5.56
N THR A 192 4.63 -10.26 -5.24
CA THR A 192 4.12 -10.47 -3.88
C THR A 192 4.13 -11.93 -3.45
N ALA A 193 3.72 -12.84 -4.32
CA ALA A 193 3.52 -14.24 -3.93
C ALA A 193 4.83 -14.96 -3.53
N PRO A 194 5.95 -14.86 -4.29
CA PRO A 194 7.22 -15.46 -3.87
C PRO A 194 7.74 -14.89 -2.55
N MET A 195 7.62 -13.57 -2.35
CA MET A 195 8.06 -12.92 -1.13
C MET A 195 7.24 -13.35 0.09
N VAL A 196 5.92 -13.43 -0.04
CA VAL A 196 5.05 -13.96 1.03
C VAL A 196 5.38 -15.41 1.34
N ASN A 197 5.61 -16.25 0.33
CA ASN A 197 5.98 -17.65 0.54
C ASN A 197 7.32 -17.78 1.28
N LEU A 198 8.33 -17.00 0.88
CA LEU A 198 9.63 -16.98 1.56
C LEU A 198 9.49 -16.53 3.03
N PHE A 199 8.67 -15.49 3.27
CA PHE A 199 8.37 -15.05 4.64
C PHE A 199 7.72 -16.16 5.47
N MET A 200 6.72 -16.87 4.91
CA MET A 200 6.04 -17.97 5.59
C MET A 200 6.97 -19.16 5.88
N GLN A 201 7.89 -19.48 4.96
CA GLN A 201 8.93 -20.49 5.19
C GLN A 201 9.86 -20.09 6.34
N ASN A 202 10.31 -18.83 6.37
CA ASN A 202 11.13 -18.33 7.47
C ASN A 202 10.39 -18.38 8.82
N MET A 203 9.07 -18.18 8.82
CA MET A 203 8.22 -18.28 10.02
C MET A 203 8.14 -19.70 10.61
N GLU A 204 8.57 -20.75 9.90
CA GLU A 204 8.67 -22.09 10.49
C GLU A 204 9.76 -22.13 11.59
N SER A 205 10.83 -21.34 11.42
CA SER A 205 11.92 -21.23 12.39
C SER A 205 11.48 -20.55 13.70
N PRO A 206 11.69 -21.18 14.87
CA PRO A 206 11.41 -20.55 16.17
C PRO A 206 12.21 -19.27 16.41
N SER A 207 13.46 -19.20 15.95
CA SER A 207 14.31 -18.02 16.14
C SER A 207 13.84 -16.84 15.29
N PHE A 208 13.39 -17.10 14.06
CA PHE A 208 12.80 -16.08 13.19
C PHE A 208 11.48 -15.58 13.77
N ARG A 209 10.60 -16.47 14.24
CA ARG A 209 9.35 -16.09 14.95
C ARG A 209 9.61 -15.20 16.16
N LYS A 210 10.61 -15.54 16.96
CA LYS A 210 11.03 -14.73 18.12
C LYS A 210 11.50 -13.34 17.68
N MET A 211 12.37 -13.26 16.67
CA MET A 211 12.82 -11.99 16.09
C MET A 211 11.66 -11.15 15.55
N ILE A 212 10.71 -11.76 14.82
CA ILE A 212 9.54 -11.08 14.30
C ILE A 212 8.74 -10.44 15.44
N LYS A 213 8.46 -11.19 16.50
CA LYS A 213 7.68 -10.70 17.64
C LYS A 213 8.41 -9.64 18.46
N GLU A 214 9.65 -9.93 18.86
CA GLU A 214 10.40 -9.11 19.83
C GLU A 214 11.11 -7.92 19.21
N GLN A 215 11.37 -7.94 17.89
CA GLN A 215 12.08 -6.88 17.19
C GLN A 215 11.22 -6.25 16.10
N PHE A 216 10.89 -6.99 15.05
CA PHE A 216 10.25 -6.41 13.86
C PHE A 216 8.92 -5.72 14.19
N ILE A 217 8.00 -6.43 14.84
CA ILE A 217 6.70 -5.88 15.24
C ILE A 217 6.88 -4.76 16.27
N SER A 218 7.67 -5.00 17.32
CA SER A 218 7.88 -4.00 18.37
C SER A 218 8.41 -2.67 17.82
N TYR A 219 9.40 -2.71 16.92
CA TYR A 219 9.95 -1.50 16.31
C TYR A 219 8.96 -0.85 15.34
N SER A 220 8.22 -1.64 14.55
CA SER A 220 7.18 -1.13 13.64
C SER A 220 6.03 -0.45 14.40
N ASP A 221 5.54 -1.06 15.47
CA ASP A 221 4.46 -0.52 16.31
C ASP A 221 4.89 0.76 17.00
N ASN A 222 6.12 0.81 17.52
CA ASN A 222 6.66 2.04 18.08
C ASN A 222 6.81 3.14 17.02
N CYS A 223 7.21 2.80 15.78
CA CYS A 223 7.26 3.77 14.70
C CYS A 223 5.87 4.36 14.39
N VAL A 224 4.81 3.54 14.40
CA VAL A 224 3.43 4.03 14.25
C VAL A 224 3.08 5.02 15.36
N GLU A 225 3.34 4.66 16.61
CA GLU A 225 3.04 5.51 17.77
C GLU A 225 3.81 6.83 17.75
N HIS A 226 5.12 6.79 17.51
CA HIS A 226 5.97 7.97 17.45
C HIS A 226 5.60 8.86 16.25
N PHE A 227 5.29 8.28 15.10
CA PHE A 227 4.84 9.02 13.92
C PHE A 227 3.54 9.78 14.21
N LEU A 228 2.52 9.12 14.77
CA LEU A 228 1.23 9.76 15.07
C LEU A 228 1.34 10.85 16.14
N LYS A 229 2.27 10.71 17.09
CA LYS A 229 2.54 11.71 18.14
C LYS A 229 3.45 12.87 17.67
N GLY A 230 4.05 12.77 16.48
CA GLY A 230 5.05 13.72 16.02
C GLY A 230 6.38 13.66 16.78
N ASP A 231 6.68 12.55 17.47
CA ASP A 231 7.96 12.35 18.18
C ASP A 231 9.03 11.86 17.19
N VAL A 232 9.59 12.81 16.44
CA VAL A 232 10.60 12.55 15.40
C VAL A 232 11.83 11.86 15.98
N LYS A 233 12.30 12.28 17.17
CA LYS A 233 13.52 11.73 17.78
C LYS A 233 13.37 10.24 18.07
N SER A 234 12.26 9.84 18.70
CA SER A 234 12.02 8.44 19.02
C SER A 234 11.70 7.62 17.76
N LEU A 235 10.97 8.20 16.80
CA LEU A 235 10.70 7.60 15.50
C LEU A 235 12.00 7.18 14.79
N PHE A 236 12.98 8.08 14.67
CA PHE A 236 14.25 7.78 13.99
C PHE A 236 15.12 6.75 14.74
N GLY A 237 15.00 6.68 16.07
CA GLY A 237 15.60 5.61 16.87
C GLY A 237 15.08 4.23 16.50
N ASP A 238 13.76 4.06 16.41
CA ASP A 238 13.14 2.79 16.07
C ASP A 238 13.21 2.47 14.57
N LEU A 239 13.17 3.48 13.69
CA LEU A 239 13.42 3.30 12.26
C LEU A 239 14.81 2.72 11.98
N LYS A 240 15.84 3.20 12.70
CA LYS A 240 17.19 2.65 12.57
C LYS A 240 17.23 1.16 12.94
N ARG A 241 16.56 0.80 14.04
CA ARG A 241 16.48 -0.59 14.51
C ARG A 241 15.72 -1.45 13.52
N LEU A 242 14.56 -1.00 13.06
CA LEU A 242 13.73 -1.66 12.06
C LEU A 242 14.50 -1.89 10.76
N SER A 243 15.14 -0.84 10.23
CA SER A 243 15.96 -0.91 9.01
C SER A 243 17.10 -1.93 9.14
N LYS A 244 17.77 -1.98 10.30
CA LYS A 244 18.82 -2.99 10.57
C LYS A 244 18.25 -4.40 10.65
N THR A 245 17.11 -4.59 11.31
CA THR A 245 16.42 -5.88 11.40
C THR A 245 16.02 -6.37 10.00
N VAL A 246 15.48 -5.49 9.15
CA VAL A 246 15.13 -5.80 7.76
C VAL A 246 16.37 -6.21 6.96
N LEU A 247 17.44 -5.41 6.98
CA LEU A 247 18.67 -5.75 6.26
C LEU A 247 19.28 -7.09 6.71
N THR A 248 19.16 -7.42 7.99
CA THR A 248 19.75 -8.64 8.56
C THR A 248 18.94 -9.88 8.24
N HIS A 249 17.62 -9.82 8.42
CA HIS A 249 16.76 -11.01 8.40
C HIS A 249 15.91 -11.16 7.14
N PHE A 250 15.73 -10.08 6.38
CA PHE A 250 14.92 -10.03 5.16
C PHE A 250 15.81 -9.77 3.93
N LYS A 251 17.12 -9.96 4.05
CA LYS A 251 18.10 -9.70 2.98
C LYS A 251 17.70 -10.27 1.60
N PRO A 252 17.18 -11.51 1.47
CA PRO A 252 16.76 -12.05 0.17
C PRO A 252 15.53 -11.36 -0.43
N MET A 253 14.81 -10.56 0.36
CA MET A 253 13.62 -9.79 -0.04
C MET A 253 13.96 -8.35 -0.40
N ILE A 254 15.23 -7.97 -0.30
CA ILE A 254 15.76 -6.67 -0.70
C ILE A 254 16.51 -6.89 -2.01
N PRO A 255 16.26 -6.12 -3.09
CA PRO A 255 17.06 -6.21 -4.30
C PRO A 255 18.54 -6.01 -4.00
N GLU A 256 19.40 -6.84 -4.59
CA GLU A 256 20.82 -6.96 -4.22
C GLU A 256 21.58 -5.63 -4.32
N GLN A 257 21.27 -4.84 -5.35
CA GLN A 257 21.85 -3.51 -5.56
C GLN A 257 21.57 -2.53 -4.42
N PHE A 258 20.54 -2.78 -3.61
CA PHE A 258 20.21 -1.95 -2.44
C PHE A 258 20.92 -2.39 -1.16
N HIS A 259 21.55 -3.57 -1.08
CA HIS A 259 22.11 -4.04 0.20
C HIS A 259 23.20 -3.11 0.75
N SER A 260 24.15 -2.73 -0.10
CA SER A 260 25.24 -1.81 0.29
C SER A 260 24.70 -0.42 0.63
N LEU A 261 23.78 0.10 -0.18
CA LEU A 261 23.15 1.39 0.01
C LEU A 261 22.34 1.44 1.30
N TRP A 262 21.54 0.41 1.58
CA TRP A 262 20.81 0.25 2.83
C TRP A 262 21.73 0.26 4.06
N LYS A 263 22.86 -0.44 3.99
CA LYS A 263 23.89 -0.44 5.04
C LYS A 263 24.49 0.96 5.22
N THR A 264 24.83 1.65 4.14
CA THR A 264 25.36 3.02 4.17
C THR A 264 24.40 3.99 4.88
N GLY A 265 23.09 3.90 4.61
CA GLY A 265 22.09 4.71 5.32
C GLY A 265 22.13 4.52 6.84
N ILE A 266 22.16 3.25 7.29
CA ILE A 266 22.20 2.88 8.72
C ILE A 266 23.50 3.36 9.39
N ASP A 267 24.64 3.17 8.73
CA ASP A 267 25.96 3.47 9.30
C ASP A 267 26.20 5.00 9.41
N THR A 268 25.71 5.76 8.43
CA THR A 268 25.93 7.22 8.34
C THR A 268 24.80 8.04 8.97
N ASN A 269 23.69 7.40 9.37
CA ASN A 269 22.43 8.03 9.75
C ASN A 269 21.94 9.06 8.71
N ALA A 270 22.21 8.82 7.42
CA ALA A 270 21.72 9.70 6.35
C ALA A 270 20.24 9.42 6.05
N TYR A 271 19.83 8.16 6.16
CA TYR A 271 18.45 7.71 5.97
C TYR A 271 18.30 6.28 6.52
N TYR A 272 17.07 5.87 6.74
CA TYR A 272 16.71 4.49 7.05
C TYR A 272 15.70 3.98 6.02
N LEU A 273 15.92 2.77 5.52
CA LEU A 273 15.07 2.17 4.50
C LEU A 273 14.22 1.06 5.12
N LYS A 274 13.07 0.80 4.48
CA LYS A 274 12.22 -0.34 4.73
C LYS A 274 11.58 -0.83 3.43
N LEU A 275 11.11 -2.06 3.44
CA LEU A 275 10.34 -2.61 2.32
C LEU A 275 9.06 -1.77 2.13
N CYS A 276 8.65 -1.59 0.88
CA CYS A 276 7.30 -1.14 0.55
C CYS A 276 6.49 -2.37 0.11
N GLY A 277 5.42 -2.68 0.84
CA GLY A 277 4.64 -3.90 0.58
C GLY A 277 5.43 -5.17 0.91
N SER A 278 5.45 -6.13 -0.01
CA SER A 278 6.05 -7.46 0.16
C SER A 278 7.55 -7.52 -0.12
N GLY A 279 8.18 -6.49 -0.68
CA GLY A 279 9.58 -6.52 -1.09
C GLY A 279 9.83 -7.23 -2.44
N GLY A 280 11.09 -7.56 -2.72
CA GLY A 280 11.52 -8.22 -3.96
C GLY A 280 11.64 -7.29 -5.19
N GLY A 281 11.26 -6.02 -5.04
CA GLY A 281 11.28 -5.01 -6.12
C GLY A 281 10.32 -3.88 -5.81
N GLY A 282 9.95 -3.11 -6.83
CA GLY A 282 9.04 -1.98 -6.73
C GLY A 282 9.68 -0.79 -6.02
N TYR A 283 8.87 -0.07 -5.23
CA TYR A 283 9.39 0.99 -4.40
C TYR A 283 10.05 0.46 -3.11
N ILE A 284 11.06 1.18 -2.65
CA ILE A 284 11.62 1.08 -1.30
C ILE A 284 11.26 2.38 -0.57
N LEU A 285 10.78 2.25 0.66
CA LEU A 285 10.38 3.40 1.47
C LEU A 285 11.57 3.85 2.32
N GLY A 286 11.87 5.14 2.30
CA GLY A 286 12.97 5.75 3.03
C GLY A 286 12.50 6.87 3.96
N PHE A 287 13.24 7.05 5.05
CA PHE A 287 13.04 8.08 6.06
C PHE A 287 14.35 8.80 6.31
N THR A 288 14.31 10.13 6.39
CA THR A 288 15.49 10.95 6.68
C THR A 288 15.11 12.18 7.50
N GLU A 289 15.99 12.63 8.39
CA GLU A 289 15.89 13.92 9.07
C GLU A 289 16.41 15.07 8.20
N ASP A 290 17.12 14.76 7.10
CA ASP A 290 17.70 15.74 6.17
C ASP A 290 17.64 15.21 4.72
N ILE A 291 16.62 15.64 3.99
CA ILE A 291 16.39 15.23 2.60
C ILE A 291 17.54 15.63 1.67
N SER A 292 18.20 16.76 1.91
CA SER A 292 19.35 17.21 1.10
C SER A 292 20.54 16.27 1.28
N LYS A 293 20.81 15.86 2.53
CA LYS A 293 21.85 14.86 2.83
C LYS A 293 21.50 13.51 2.20
N ALA A 294 20.26 13.06 2.32
CA ALA A 294 19.82 11.81 1.72
C ALA A 294 19.97 11.83 0.19
N GLN A 295 19.55 12.91 -0.48
CA GLN A 295 19.72 13.10 -1.93
C GLN A 295 21.19 13.08 -2.34
N SER A 296 22.09 13.68 -1.56
CA SER A 296 23.52 13.65 -1.86
C SER A 296 24.11 12.23 -1.77
N VAL A 297 23.69 11.43 -0.79
CA VAL A 297 24.16 10.04 -0.62
C VAL A 297 23.52 9.11 -1.65
N LEU A 298 22.29 9.41 -2.06
CA LEU A 298 21.47 8.64 -3.01
C LEU A 298 21.44 9.27 -4.41
N LYS A 299 22.48 10.00 -4.81
CA LYS A 299 22.51 10.82 -6.04
C LYS A 299 22.17 10.08 -7.34
N ASP A 300 22.43 8.78 -7.37
CA ASP A 300 22.17 7.91 -8.53
C ASP A 300 20.72 7.36 -8.54
N HIS A 301 19.91 7.76 -7.55
CA HIS A 301 18.52 7.36 -7.39
C HIS A 301 17.61 8.58 -7.33
N ARG A 302 16.46 8.47 -8.01
CA ARG A 302 15.41 9.49 -7.90
C ARG A 302 14.62 9.27 -6.62
N LEU A 303 14.62 10.27 -5.74
CA LEU A 303 13.80 10.28 -4.53
C LEU A 303 12.46 10.96 -4.82
N GLU A 304 11.37 10.26 -4.52
CA GLU A 304 10.02 10.83 -4.57
C GLU A 304 9.55 11.13 -3.15
N VAL A 305 9.52 12.40 -2.76
CA VAL A 305 9.07 12.81 -1.42
C VAL A 305 7.56 12.60 -1.29
N VAL A 306 7.17 11.93 -0.20
CA VAL A 306 5.80 11.55 0.11
C VAL A 306 5.22 12.42 1.22
N TYR A 307 6.04 12.72 2.23
CA TYR A 307 5.65 13.42 3.45
C TYR A 307 6.88 14.15 4.00
N THR A 308 6.72 15.35 4.55
CA THR A 308 7.78 16.12 5.21
C THR A 308 7.51 16.26 6.71
N PHE A 309 8.55 16.16 7.52
CA PHE A 309 8.52 16.35 8.98
C PHE A 309 8.93 17.76 9.38
#